data_AF-A0A9W9KCQ6-F1
#
_entry.id   AF-A0A9W9KCQ6-F1
#
_cell.length_a   1.000
_cell.length_b   1.000
_cell.length_c   1.000
_cell.angle_alpha   90.00
_cell.angle_beta   90.00
_cell.angle_gamma   90.00
#
_symmetry.space_group_name_H-M   'P 1'
#
loop_
_entity.id
_entity.type
_entity.pdbx_description
1 polymer ?
#
loop_
_entity_poly.entity_id
_entity_poly.type
_entity_poly.pdbx_seq_one_letter_code
_entity_poly.pdbx_strand_id
1 'polypeptide(L)'
;MGGIPYKSLGCGTCKKRKIRCDLGLPGCARCIKRGTPCPGYDKGRNFVHHTVVTRRENQGTTKRPIAQLVGHLKPLALPETFSMSAEVRTKLFSDFLSIYFPVAQGQFGKNDSLYYLMTRFPAMAGESALLDRAVIALAAAWVGKMKNNEVLKHQGTELYSSAIRLLARRLSDGSLPTADVLFAVVVFMNYESGIVNCLTHIRGAKALLKNYQHDADDQLIQAIDTQQRWGSMYFLTRMPQRKELDWQDEANAEGDDPLSELFRLVAETSFLLDELDRICKLDYSDMTTACKALLQQCHEYENKLQIKWLTEDAIKLDGEPLTCSSMELDCSTDVLPWSHYLQPYTFDSIETATTYLLFWVASVIVRRVIYRVENLMGWNADSTQIVYFASEISRTAAYCLQPKNRMCTGNILCFGISQANMGYIDCGHEQGFLWSQQMYQVLQEKGFDRASMRSGLEWTCWQEAEAQRDGMYTHIANLAF
;
A
#
# COMPACT_ATOMS: atom_id res chain seq x y z
N MET A 1 -36.11 -45.97 28.68
CA MET A 1 -37.15 -44.93 28.85
C MET A 1 -36.64 -43.87 29.82
N GLY A 2 -35.79 -42.94 29.35
CA GLY A 2 -35.34 -41.79 30.14
C GLY A 2 -36.00 -40.54 29.57
N GLY A 3 -37.16 -40.16 30.11
CA GLY A 3 -37.86 -38.94 29.69
C GLY A 3 -37.09 -37.68 30.08
N ILE A 4 -37.22 -36.62 29.29
CA ILE A 4 -36.66 -35.30 29.56
C ILE A 4 -37.12 -34.84 30.96
N PRO A 5 -36.21 -34.37 31.84
CA PRO A 5 -36.59 -33.88 33.15
C PRO A 5 -37.62 -32.74 33.05
N TYR A 6 -38.75 -32.89 33.73
CA TYR A 6 -39.77 -31.85 33.81
C TYR A 6 -39.20 -30.58 34.45
N LYS A 7 -39.09 -29.50 33.67
CA LYS A 7 -38.68 -28.18 34.17
C LYS A 7 -39.90 -27.42 34.69
N SER A 8 -39.96 -27.24 36.00
CA SER A 8 -40.98 -26.39 36.65
C SER A 8 -40.92 -24.95 36.10
N LEU A 9 -42.07 -24.39 35.73
CA LEU A 9 -42.22 -22.99 35.30
C LEU A 9 -42.31 -22.00 36.48
N GLY A 10 -42.26 -22.49 37.73
CA GLY A 10 -42.44 -21.64 38.92
C GLY A 10 -41.36 -20.57 39.10
N CYS A 11 -41.67 -19.52 39.86
CA CYS A 11 -40.69 -18.49 40.22
C CYS A 11 -39.54 -19.09 41.05
N GLY A 12 -38.38 -18.41 41.08
CA GLY A 12 -37.20 -18.88 41.81
C GLY A 12 -37.48 -19.20 43.28
N THR A 13 -38.32 -18.42 43.94
CA THR A 13 -38.69 -18.62 45.35
C THR A 13 -39.57 -19.86 45.55
N CYS A 14 -40.55 -20.10 44.68
CA CYS A 14 -41.39 -21.30 44.76
C CYS A 14 -40.60 -22.57 44.40
N LYS A 15 -39.68 -22.49 43.44
CA LYS A 15 -38.75 -23.59 43.08
C LYS A 15 -37.86 -23.98 44.26
N LYS A 16 -37.19 -23.01 44.90
CA LYS A 16 -36.35 -23.26 46.10
C LYS A 16 -37.15 -23.91 47.23
N ARG A 17 -38.42 -23.52 47.38
CA ARG A 17 -39.33 -24.07 48.40
C ARG A 17 -39.98 -25.40 48.01
N LYS A 18 -39.75 -25.91 46.79
CA LYS A 18 -40.41 -27.13 46.25
C LYS A 18 -41.94 -27.10 46.36
N ILE A 19 -42.55 -25.92 46.19
CA ILE A 19 -44.01 -25.75 46.17
C ILE A 19 -44.51 -25.36 44.78
N ARG A 20 -45.74 -25.74 44.45
CA ARG A 20 -46.39 -25.32 43.19
C ARG A 20 -46.53 -23.79 43.16
N CYS A 21 -46.16 -23.17 42.04
CA CYS A 21 -46.34 -21.74 41.83
C CYS A 21 -47.63 -21.49 41.04
N ASP A 22 -48.33 -20.40 41.37
CA ASP A 22 -49.55 -19.94 40.69
C ASP A 22 -49.28 -19.09 39.42
N LEU A 23 -48.01 -18.81 39.12
CA LEU A 23 -47.57 -18.12 37.90
C LEU A 23 -48.11 -16.67 37.70
N GLY A 24 -48.66 -16.03 38.73
CA GLY A 24 -49.16 -14.65 38.66
C GLY A 24 -48.09 -13.58 38.37
N LEU A 25 -48.47 -12.57 37.57
CA LEU A 25 -47.66 -11.37 37.28
C LEU A 25 -48.29 -10.15 37.99
N PRO A 26 -47.50 -9.18 38.51
CA PRO A 26 -46.04 -9.07 38.48
C PRO A 26 -45.29 -9.98 39.49
N GLY A 27 -46.01 -10.68 40.36
CA GLY A 27 -45.44 -11.68 41.28
C GLY A 27 -46.49 -12.70 41.71
N CYS A 28 -46.05 -13.90 42.12
CA CYS A 28 -46.97 -14.97 42.49
C CYS A 28 -47.69 -14.67 43.82
N ALA A 29 -48.95 -15.05 43.94
CA ALA A 29 -49.79 -14.80 45.12
C ALA A 29 -49.17 -15.37 46.39
N ARG A 30 -48.43 -16.48 46.29
CA ARG A 30 -47.73 -17.09 47.45
C ARG A 30 -46.53 -16.29 47.94
N CYS A 31 -45.84 -15.57 47.06
CA CYS A 31 -44.75 -14.67 47.44
C CYS A 31 -45.33 -13.39 48.04
N ILE A 32 -46.39 -12.84 47.42
CA ILE A 32 -47.07 -11.63 47.88
C ILE A 32 -47.66 -11.83 49.29
N LYS A 33 -48.43 -12.91 49.51
CA LYS A 33 -49.04 -13.20 50.81
C LYS A 33 -48.02 -13.39 51.94
N ARG A 34 -46.77 -13.74 51.60
CA ARG A 34 -45.68 -13.95 52.56
C ARG A 34 -44.81 -12.70 52.77
N GLY A 35 -45.06 -11.61 52.05
CA GLY A 35 -44.22 -10.42 52.08
C GLY A 35 -42.79 -10.65 51.57
N THR A 36 -42.56 -11.68 50.76
CA THR A 36 -41.22 -11.95 50.18
C THR A 36 -41.19 -11.50 48.72
N PRO A 37 -40.17 -10.73 48.27
CA PRO A 37 -40.07 -10.31 46.88
C PRO A 37 -40.01 -11.51 45.93
N CYS A 38 -40.86 -11.49 44.90
CA CYS A 38 -40.91 -12.53 43.87
C CYS A 38 -39.87 -12.19 42.79
N PRO A 39 -38.88 -13.05 42.51
CA PRO A 39 -37.84 -12.78 41.52
C PRO A 39 -38.33 -12.90 40.07
N GLY A 40 -39.64 -13.02 39.86
CA GLY A 40 -40.24 -13.29 38.55
C GLY A 40 -40.02 -14.73 38.06
N TYR A 41 -40.35 -14.93 36.79
CA TYR A 41 -40.22 -16.21 36.08
C TYR A 41 -39.04 -16.14 35.12
N ASP A 42 -38.30 -17.23 35.01
CA ASP A 42 -37.15 -17.34 34.13
C ASP A 42 -37.61 -17.24 32.66
N LYS A 43 -37.33 -16.11 32.01
CA LYS A 43 -37.54 -15.93 30.56
C LYS A 43 -36.42 -16.68 29.87
N GLY A 44 -36.67 -17.96 29.58
CA GLY A 44 -35.69 -18.93 29.12
C GLY A 44 -34.66 -18.35 28.14
N ARG A 45 -33.38 -18.41 28.53
CA ARG A 45 -32.28 -18.40 27.56
C ARG A 45 -32.40 -19.68 26.74
N ASN A 46 -33.01 -19.58 25.57
CA ASN A 46 -33.05 -20.67 24.61
C ASN A 46 -31.67 -20.78 23.97
N PHE A 47 -30.83 -21.68 24.47
CA PHE A 47 -29.71 -22.18 23.66
C PHE A 47 -30.31 -23.06 22.56
N VAL A 48 -30.27 -22.58 21.32
CA VAL A 48 -30.66 -23.36 20.14
C VAL A 48 -29.52 -24.33 19.86
N HIS A 49 -29.63 -25.54 20.39
CA HIS A 49 -28.78 -26.65 19.97
C HIS A 49 -29.31 -27.14 18.62
N HIS A 50 -28.63 -26.82 17.51
CA HIS A 50 -28.92 -27.44 16.23
C HIS A 50 -28.42 -28.89 16.25
N THR A 51 -29.26 -29.83 16.68
CA THR A 51 -29.08 -31.24 16.33
C THR A 51 -29.86 -31.52 15.06
N VAL A 52 -29.15 -31.75 13.96
CA VAL A 52 -29.76 -32.22 12.71
C VAL A 52 -30.19 -33.67 12.93
N VAL A 53 -31.45 -33.87 13.28
CA VAL A 53 -32.07 -35.20 13.34
C VAL A 53 -32.64 -35.52 11.96
N THR A 54 -31.96 -36.37 11.20
CA THR A 54 -32.53 -36.97 9.99
C THR A 54 -33.55 -38.04 10.39
N ARG A 55 -34.83 -37.66 10.43
CA ARG A 55 -35.94 -38.61 10.57
C ARG A 55 -36.13 -39.34 9.25
N ARG A 56 -35.74 -40.62 9.17
CA ARG A 56 -36.15 -41.53 8.09
C ARG A 56 -37.53 -42.09 8.43
N GLU A 57 -38.52 -41.83 7.58
CA GLU A 57 -39.77 -42.60 7.55
C GLU A 57 -39.72 -43.61 6.41
N ASN A 58 -40.17 -44.84 6.71
CA ASN A 58 -40.33 -45.92 5.74
C ASN A 58 -41.50 -45.59 4.81
N GLN A 59 -41.23 -44.92 3.68
CA GLN A 59 -41.91 -45.10 2.38
C GLN A 59 -41.45 -44.02 1.37
N GLY A 60 -40.48 -44.40 0.53
CA GLY A 60 -40.52 -44.23 -0.93
C GLY A 60 -40.65 -42.86 -1.63
N THR A 61 -40.87 -41.71 -0.99
CA THR A 61 -40.86 -40.41 -1.70
C THR A 61 -40.28 -39.28 -0.86
N THR A 62 -39.17 -38.69 -1.33
CA THR A 62 -38.47 -37.58 -0.66
C THR A 62 -39.05 -36.24 -1.08
N LYS A 63 -40.09 -35.76 -0.40
CA LYS A 63 -40.42 -34.31 -0.43
C LYS A 63 -39.58 -33.59 0.62
N ARG A 64 -38.63 -32.76 0.17
CA ARG A 64 -37.85 -31.85 1.04
C ARG A 64 -38.81 -31.03 1.92
N PRO A 65 -38.64 -30.98 3.25
CA PRO A 65 -39.42 -30.11 4.10
C PRO A 65 -38.83 -28.69 4.03
N ILE A 66 -39.08 -27.97 2.93
CA ILE A 66 -38.64 -26.57 2.80
C ILE A 66 -39.75 -25.77 2.13
N ALA A 67 -40.63 -25.18 2.93
CA ALA A 67 -41.42 -24.02 2.51
C ALA A 67 -42.01 -23.24 3.70
N GLN A 68 -42.43 -23.91 4.78
CA GLN A 68 -43.25 -23.24 5.81
C GLN A 68 -42.49 -22.40 6.84
N LEU A 69 -41.16 -22.54 6.97
CA LEU A 69 -40.37 -21.69 7.87
C LEU A 69 -39.76 -20.44 7.20
N VAL A 70 -39.80 -20.35 5.87
CA VAL A 70 -39.21 -19.22 5.14
C VAL A 70 -40.09 -17.97 5.24
N GLY A 71 -41.41 -18.13 5.42
CA GLY A 71 -42.36 -17.01 5.52
C GLY A 71 -42.29 -16.20 6.83
N HIS A 72 -41.64 -16.72 7.87
CA HIS A 72 -41.50 -16.02 9.17
C HIS A 72 -40.10 -15.48 9.44
N LEU A 73 -39.12 -15.83 8.59
CA LEU A 73 -37.87 -15.09 8.57
C LEU A 73 -38.19 -13.78 7.86
N LYS A 74 -38.30 -12.68 8.63
CA LYS A 74 -37.97 -11.38 8.04
C LYS A 74 -36.67 -11.58 7.27
N PRO A 75 -36.56 -11.17 6.00
CA PRO A 75 -35.27 -11.15 5.32
C PRO A 75 -34.29 -10.58 6.32
N LEU A 76 -33.23 -11.32 6.65
CA LEU A 76 -32.16 -10.77 7.49
C LEU A 76 -31.68 -9.56 6.72
N ALA A 77 -32.18 -8.37 7.10
CA ALA A 77 -31.71 -7.14 6.53
C ALA A 77 -30.22 -7.15 6.84
N LEU A 78 -29.41 -7.24 5.78
CA LEU A 78 -27.98 -7.03 5.92
C LEU A 78 -27.85 -5.69 6.66
N PRO A 79 -27.09 -5.63 7.77
CA PRO A 79 -26.96 -4.39 8.51
C PRO A 79 -26.50 -3.30 7.54
N GLU A 80 -27.18 -2.13 7.58
CA GLU A 80 -26.82 -0.97 6.76
C GLU A 80 -25.37 -0.53 6.99
N THR A 81 -24.81 -0.88 8.16
CA THR A 81 -23.45 -0.60 8.58
C THR A 81 -22.52 -1.80 8.41
N PHE A 82 -21.31 -1.56 7.91
CA PHE A 82 -20.25 -2.58 7.83
C PHE A 82 -19.97 -3.20 9.21
N SER A 83 -20.05 -4.53 9.30
CA SER A 83 -19.78 -5.25 10.54
C SER A 83 -18.28 -5.35 10.78
N MET A 84 -17.80 -4.68 11.84
CA MET A 84 -16.42 -4.80 12.32
C MET A 84 -16.22 -5.97 13.30
N SER A 85 -17.06 -7.02 13.22
CA SER A 85 -16.88 -8.20 14.07
C SER A 85 -15.54 -8.87 13.78
N ALA A 86 -14.97 -9.58 14.76
CA ALA A 86 -13.68 -10.24 14.61
C ALA A 86 -13.68 -11.19 13.40
N GLU A 87 -14.77 -11.94 13.19
CA GLU A 87 -14.91 -12.90 12.10
C GLU A 87 -14.89 -12.22 10.73
N VAL A 88 -15.63 -11.11 10.57
CA VAL A 88 -15.69 -10.37 9.31
C VAL A 88 -14.33 -9.73 9.01
N ARG A 89 -13.68 -9.13 10.02
CA ARG A 89 -12.36 -8.53 9.89
C ARG A 89 -11.31 -9.58 9.49
N THR A 90 -11.24 -10.69 10.20
CA THR A 90 -10.29 -11.78 9.90
C THR A 90 -10.52 -12.36 8.50
N LYS A 91 -11.78 -12.60 8.10
CA LYS A 91 -12.08 -13.13 6.77
C LYS A 91 -11.67 -12.16 5.66
N LEU A 92 -12.00 -10.88 5.81
CA LEU A 92 -11.66 -9.86 4.83
C LEU A 92 -10.16 -9.63 4.75
N PHE A 93 -9.48 -9.57 5.89
CA PHE A 93 -8.03 -9.42 5.95
C PHE A 93 -7.30 -10.62 5.33
N SER A 94 -7.77 -11.84 5.57
CA SER A 94 -7.23 -13.04 4.93
C SER A 94 -7.41 -13.03 3.41
N ASP A 95 -8.58 -12.61 2.92
CA ASP A 95 -8.82 -12.43 1.48
C ASP A 95 -7.84 -11.40 0.89
N PHE A 96 -7.67 -10.25 1.57
CA PHE A 96 -6.71 -9.23 1.17
C PHE A 96 -5.29 -9.78 1.08
N LEU A 97 -4.80 -10.45 2.12
CA LEU A 97 -3.46 -11.04 2.13
C LEU A 97 -3.24 -11.99 0.95
N SER A 98 -4.23 -12.85 0.66
CA SER A 98 -4.13 -13.84 -0.42
C SER A 98 -4.10 -13.24 -1.83
N ILE A 99 -4.67 -12.05 -1.99
CA ILE A 99 -4.76 -11.32 -3.27
C ILE A 99 -3.54 -10.42 -3.45
N TYR A 100 -3.14 -9.72 -2.39
CA TYR A 100 -2.10 -8.69 -2.44
C TYR A 100 -0.69 -9.29 -2.32
N PHE A 101 -0.51 -10.30 -1.47
CA PHE A 101 0.77 -10.95 -1.20
C PHE A 101 0.75 -12.41 -1.66
N PRO A 102 1.90 -12.96 -2.08
CA PRO A 102 2.01 -14.33 -2.52
C PRO A 102 1.85 -15.33 -1.38
N VAL A 103 1.32 -16.50 -1.74
CA VAL A 103 0.99 -17.58 -0.81
C VAL A 103 2.22 -18.47 -0.65
N ALA A 104 3.00 -18.21 0.39
CA ALA A 104 3.91 -19.12 1.09
C ALA A 104 5.40 -19.27 0.65
N GLN A 105 6.24 -19.04 1.68
CA GLN A 105 7.50 -19.67 2.06
C GLN A 105 8.79 -19.37 1.25
N GLY A 106 9.57 -18.41 1.76
CA GLY A 106 11.01 -18.30 1.52
C GLY A 106 11.46 -17.20 0.54
N GLN A 107 10.55 -16.56 -0.19
CA GLN A 107 10.87 -15.53 -1.19
C GLN A 107 10.87 -14.09 -0.64
N PHE A 108 10.22 -13.89 0.51
CA PHE A 108 10.36 -12.64 1.24
C PHE A 108 11.65 -12.71 2.05
N GLY A 109 12.61 -11.86 1.67
CA GLY A 109 13.76 -11.55 2.50
C GLY A 109 13.31 -11.07 3.88
N LYS A 110 14.24 -10.99 4.82
CA LYS A 110 13.96 -10.54 6.19
C LYS A 110 13.36 -9.10 6.24
N ASN A 111 13.38 -8.34 5.14
CA ASN A 111 13.11 -6.91 5.11
C ASN A 111 11.98 -6.43 4.17
N ASP A 112 11.04 -7.28 3.70
CA ASP A 112 9.81 -6.73 3.07
C ASP A 112 8.93 -6.07 4.14
N SER A 113 9.09 -4.76 4.26
CA SER A 113 8.48 -3.97 5.32
C SER A 113 6.94 -3.93 5.23
N LEU A 114 6.34 -3.82 4.04
CA LEU A 114 4.87 -3.79 3.93
C LEU A 114 4.28 -5.16 4.29
N TYR A 115 4.89 -6.24 3.80
CA TYR A 115 4.46 -7.60 4.16
C TYR A 115 4.63 -7.87 5.65
N TYR A 116 5.78 -7.49 6.23
CA TYR A 116 6.02 -7.59 7.67
C TYR A 116 4.93 -6.89 8.47
N LEU A 117 4.62 -5.63 8.14
CA LEU A 117 3.55 -4.88 8.79
C LEU A 117 2.20 -5.59 8.70
N MET A 118 1.80 -6.04 7.51
CA MET A 118 0.52 -6.71 7.32
C MET A 118 0.47 -8.05 8.08
N THR A 119 1.55 -8.83 8.09
CA THR A 119 1.58 -10.09 8.87
C THR A 119 1.61 -9.87 10.38
N ARG A 120 2.07 -8.71 10.86
CA ARG A 120 2.04 -8.33 12.28
C ARG A 120 0.66 -7.88 12.76
N PHE A 121 -0.16 -7.29 11.87
CA PHE A 121 -1.48 -6.76 12.22
C PHE A 121 -2.39 -7.71 13.00
N PRO A 122 -2.52 -9.03 12.69
CA PRO A 122 -3.36 -9.94 13.47
C PRO A 122 -3.04 -9.99 14.97
N ALA A 123 -1.78 -9.79 15.35
CA ALA A 123 -1.37 -9.77 16.76
C ALA A 123 -1.77 -8.47 17.48
N MET A 124 -2.02 -7.38 16.75
CA MET A 124 -2.42 -6.06 17.26
C MET A 124 -3.93 -5.81 17.09
N ALA A 125 -4.62 -6.68 16.35
CA ALA A 125 -6.00 -6.48 15.96
C ALA A 125 -6.94 -6.49 17.17
N GLY A 126 -7.81 -5.48 17.27
CA GLY A 126 -8.73 -5.30 18.40
C GLY A 126 -8.18 -4.46 19.56
N GLU A 127 -6.87 -4.16 19.58
CA GLU A 127 -6.27 -3.29 20.61
C GLU A 127 -6.45 -1.81 20.26
N SER A 128 -6.33 -1.46 18.97
CA SER A 128 -6.52 -0.10 18.48
C SER A 128 -7.63 -0.02 17.45
N ALA A 129 -8.69 0.69 17.81
CA ALA A 129 -9.81 0.93 16.93
C ALA A 129 -9.46 1.83 15.73
N LEU A 130 -8.36 2.60 15.82
CA LEU A 130 -7.80 3.38 14.71
C LEU A 130 -7.13 2.43 13.70
N LEU A 131 -6.17 1.64 14.16
CA LEU A 131 -5.42 0.70 13.32
C LEU A 131 -6.34 -0.32 12.66
N ASP A 132 -7.28 -0.88 13.41
CA ASP A 132 -8.30 -1.80 12.90
C ASP A 132 -9.08 -1.21 11.74
N ARG A 133 -9.52 0.05 11.85
CA ARG A 133 -10.27 0.71 10.77
C ARG A 133 -9.37 1.04 9.60
N ALA A 134 -8.13 1.46 9.82
CA ALA A 134 -7.19 1.76 8.75
C ALA A 134 -6.88 0.52 7.89
N VAL A 135 -6.48 -0.59 8.53
CA VAL A 135 -6.13 -1.83 7.82
C VAL A 135 -7.35 -2.44 7.15
N ILE A 136 -8.50 -2.49 7.83
CA ILE A 136 -9.72 -3.06 7.24
C ILE A 136 -10.30 -2.16 6.16
N ALA A 137 -10.12 -0.84 6.23
CA ALA A 137 -10.47 0.07 5.13
C ALA A 137 -9.65 -0.24 3.88
N LEU A 138 -8.33 -0.38 4.00
CA LEU A 138 -7.46 -0.77 2.90
C LEU A 138 -7.85 -2.13 2.33
N ALA A 139 -8.02 -3.14 3.19
CA ALA A 139 -8.43 -4.48 2.79
C ALA A 139 -9.80 -4.47 2.07
N ALA A 140 -10.80 -3.76 2.61
CA ALA A 140 -12.12 -3.61 2.01
C ALA A 140 -12.05 -2.93 0.64
N ALA A 141 -11.35 -1.80 0.54
CA ALA A 141 -11.22 -1.07 -0.71
C ALA A 141 -10.53 -1.93 -1.77
N TRP A 142 -9.44 -2.60 -1.42
CA TRP A 142 -8.68 -3.44 -2.35
C TRP A 142 -9.47 -4.68 -2.79
N VAL A 143 -10.01 -5.45 -1.84
CA VAL A 143 -10.81 -6.64 -2.14
C VAL A 143 -12.08 -6.26 -2.91
N GLY A 144 -12.72 -5.15 -2.54
CA GLY A 144 -13.87 -4.60 -3.23
C GLY A 144 -13.54 -4.31 -4.69
N LYS A 145 -12.44 -3.60 -4.94
CA LYS A 145 -11.96 -3.32 -6.29
C LYS A 145 -11.66 -4.59 -7.09
N MET A 146 -10.83 -5.49 -6.55
CA MET A 146 -10.41 -6.71 -7.25
C MET A 146 -11.58 -7.66 -7.55
N LYS A 147 -12.66 -7.61 -6.77
CA LYS A 147 -13.87 -8.41 -6.99
C LYS A 147 -15.01 -7.63 -7.68
N ASN A 148 -14.77 -6.41 -8.16
CA ASN A 148 -15.79 -5.52 -8.72
C ASN A 148 -17.02 -5.34 -7.82
N ASN A 149 -16.80 -5.25 -6.50
CA ASN A 149 -17.83 -5.05 -5.49
C ASN A 149 -17.80 -3.61 -4.98
N GLU A 150 -18.60 -2.75 -5.63
CA GLU A 150 -18.70 -1.33 -5.30
C GLU A 150 -19.23 -1.08 -3.88
N VAL A 151 -20.08 -1.96 -3.35
CA VAL A 151 -20.57 -1.83 -1.96
C VAL A 151 -19.42 -2.00 -0.97
N LEU A 152 -18.58 -3.02 -1.15
CA LEU A 152 -17.43 -3.26 -0.28
C LEU A 152 -16.39 -2.14 -0.41
N LYS A 153 -16.18 -1.62 -1.62
CA LYS A 153 -15.32 -0.46 -1.86
C LYS A 153 -15.83 0.78 -1.11
N HIS A 154 -17.12 1.09 -1.22
CA HIS A 154 -17.75 2.20 -0.49
C HIS A 154 -17.64 2.03 1.03
N GLN A 155 -17.87 0.81 1.54
CA GLN A 155 -17.69 0.49 2.96
C GLN A 155 -16.23 0.71 3.41
N GLY A 156 -15.25 0.38 2.56
CA GLY A 156 -13.84 0.70 2.79
C GLY A 156 -13.60 2.20 2.93
N THR A 157 -14.22 3.04 2.09
CA THR A 157 -14.15 4.51 2.18
C THR A 157 -14.78 5.08 3.45
N GLU A 158 -15.90 4.51 3.89
CA GLU A 158 -16.53 4.89 5.17
C GLU A 158 -15.63 4.55 6.37
N LEU A 159 -15.02 3.37 6.36
CA LEU A 159 -14.05 2.96 7.38
C LEU A 159 -12.81 3.85 7.39
N TYR A 160 -12.27 4.17 6.21
CA TYR A 160 -11.16 5.10 6.04
C TYR A 160 -11.49 6.46 6.64
N SER A 161 -12.62 7.04 6.26
CA SER A 161 -13.11 8.33 6.77
C SER A 161 -13.30 8.30 8.29
N SER A 162 -13.80 7.19 8.83
CA SER A 162 -13.90 6.99 10.27
C SER A 162 -12.53 6.90 10.96
N ALA A 163 -11.54 6.28 10.32
CA ALA A 163 -10.19 6.16 10.84
C ALA A 163 -9.49 7.52 10.89
N ILE A 164 -9.61 8.34 9.85
CA ILE A 164 -9.09 9.72 9.81
C ILE A 164 -9.69 10.58 10.93
N ARG A 165 -11.00 10.46 11.19
CA ARG A 165 -11.65 11.17 12.31
C ARG A 165 -11.11 10.74 13.67
N LEU A 166 -10.73 9.47 13.84
CA LEU A 166 -10.10 8.97 15.07
C LEU A 166 -8.66 9.46 15.20
N LEU A 167 -7.90 9.43 14.11
CA LEU A 167 -6.55 9.99 14.07
C LEU A 167 -6.56 11.47 14.48
N ALA A 168 -7.44 12.28 13.88
CA ALA A 168 -7.55 13.70 14.21
C ALA A 168 -7.82 13.96 15.70
N ARG A 169 -8.69 13.15 16.34
CA ARG A 169 -8.93 13.25 17.79
C ARG A 169 -7.68 12.90 18.58
N ARG A 170 -7.03 11.79 18.26
CA ARG A 170 -5.78 11.36 18.94
C ARG A 170 -4.67 12.40 18.83
N LEU A 171 -4.53 13.04 17.67
CA LEU A 171 -3.57 14.13 17.46
C LEU A 171 -3.94 15.40 18.23
N SER A 172 -5.24 15.66 18.43
CA SER A 172 -5.72 16.82 19.20
C SER A 172 -5.45 16.70 20.70
N ASP A 173 -5.35 15.47 21.21
CA ASP A 173 -5.11 15.20 22.64
C ASP A 173 -3.67 15.50 23.08
N GLY A 174 -2.75 15.78 22.14
CA GLY A 174 -1.36 16.16 22.42
C GLY A 174 -0.50 15.03 23.01
N SER A 175 -1.01 13.80 23.04
CA SER A 175 -0.26 12.63 23.49
C SER A 175 0.88 12.29 22.52
N LEU A 176 1.95 11.70 23.05
CA LEU A 176 3.02 11.14 22.22
C LEU A 176 2.46 10.10 21.23
N PRO A 177 3.02 10.03 20.01
CA PRO A 177 2.59 9.05 19.03
C PRO A 177 2.91 7.64 19.52
N THR A 178 1.99 6.72 19.28
CA THR A 178 2.10 5.30 19.61
C THR A 178 2.31 4.49 18.34
N ALA A 179 2.84 3.26 18.46
CA ALA A 179 3.13 2.41 17.30
C ALA A 179 1.91 2.12 16.42
N ASP A 180 0.71 1.98 17.00
CA ASP A 180 -0.54 1.79 16.26
C ASP A 180 -0.96 3.03 15.46
N VAL A 181 -0.67 4.23 15.96
CA VAL A 181 -0.91 5.49 15.23
C VAL A 181 0.02 5.58 14.04
N LEU A 182 1.33 5.34 14.25
CA LEU A 182 2.32 5.33 13.17
C LEU A 182 1.97 4.33 12.08
N PHE A 183 1.62 3.10 12.49
CA PHE A 183 1.23 2.06 11.56
C PHE A 183 -0.04 2.44 10.78
N ALA A 184 -1.06 3.02 11.43
CA ALA A 184 -2.26 3.46 10.74
C ALA A 184 -1.97 4.53 9.66
N VAL A 185 -1.06 5.47 9.93
CA VAL A 185 -0.69 6.52 8.97
C VAL A 185 0.03 5.93 7.74
N VAL A 186 0.94 4.98 7.93
CA VAL A 186 1.58 4.26 6.83
C VAL A 186 0.57 3.46 6.00
N VAL A 187 -0.47 2.89 6.63
CA VAL A 187 -1.56 2.24 5.92
C VAL A 187 -2.38 3.24 5.09
N PHE A 188 -2.62 4.45 5.60
CA PHE A 188 -3.29 5.51 4.83
C PHE A 188 -2.49 5.95 3.61
N MET A 189 -1.16 5.96 3.70
CA MET A 189 -0.30 6.19 2.53
C MET A 189 -0.53 5.15 1.43
N ASN A 190 -0.87 3.91 1.76
CA ASN A 190 -1.15 2.86 0.78
C ASN A 190 -2.62 2.87 0.30
N TYR A 191 -3.53 3.47 1.07
CA TYR A 191 -4.93 3.64 0.70
C TYR A 191 -5.13 4.75 -0.34
N GLU A 192 -4.43 5.87 -0.17
CA GLU A 192 -4.67 7.06 -0.99
C GLU A 192 -4.28 6.86 -2.45
N SER A 193 -5.15 7.23 -3.38
CA SER A 193 -4.82 7.27 -4.81
C SER A 193 -4.48 8.68 -5.29
N GLY A 194 -4.78 9.71 -4.49
CA GLY A 194 -4.48 11.10 -4.78
C GLY A 194 -3.08 11.52 -4.31
N ILE A 195 -2.36 12.24 -5.17
CA ILE A 195 -1.01 12.77 -4.90
C ILE A 195 -1.00 13.65 -3.63
N VAL A 196 -1.93 14.59 -3.50
CA VAL A 196 -2.00 15.56 -2.38
C VAL A 196 -2.27 14.86 -1.04
N ASN A 197 -3.25 13.96 -1.01
CA ASN A 197 -3.59 13.24 0.21
C ASN A 197 -2.45 12.31 0.64
N CYS A 198 -1.84 11.60 -0.31
CA CYS A 198 -0.71 10.72 -0.02
C CYS A 198 0.47 11.52 0.55
N LEU A 199 0.79 12.68 -0.03
CA LEU A 199 1.84 13.57 0.48
C LEU A 199 1.53 14.07 1.89
N THR A 200 0.27 14.39 2.18
CA THR A 200 -0.17 14.80 3.53
C THR A 200 0.10 13.69 4.56
N HIS A 201 -0.20 12.43 4.23
CA HIS A 201 0.10 11.30 5.11
C HIS A 201 1.60 11.05 5.28
N ILE A 202 2.40 11.22 4.23
CA ILE A 202 3.88 11.09 4.33
C ILE A 202 4.45 12.15 5.27
N ARG A 203 4.03 13.41 5.12
CA ARG A 203 4.44 14.51 6.00
C ARG A 203 4.00 14.26 7.45
N GLY A 204 2.77 13.78 7.63
CA GLY A 204 2.25 13.37 8.93
C GLY A 204 3.06 12.24 9.55
N ALA A 205 3.34 11.17 8.81
CA ALA A 205 4.13 10.03 9.27
C ALA A 205 5.52 10.46 9.75
N LYS A 206 6.21 11.28 8.94
CA LYS A 206 7.53 11.81 9.27
C LYS A 206 7.52 12.67 10.54
N ALA A 207 6.53 13.56 10.67
CA ALA A 207 6.37 14.38 11.87
C ALA A 207 6.10 13.54 13.12
N LEU A 208 5.32 12.46 12.99
CA LEU A 208 5.02 11.56 14.10
C LEU A 208 6.24 10.70 14.47
N LEU A 209 6.98 10.16 13.49
CA LEU A 209 8.21 9.39 13.72
C LEU A 209 9.25 10.21 14.50
N LYS A 210 9.45 11.49 14.14
CA LYS A 210 10.36 12.40 14.87
C LYS A 210 9.99 12.60 16.34
N ASN A 211 8.72 12.43 16.71
CA ASN A 211 8.23 12.59 18.08
C ASN A 211 7.96 11.25 18.78
N TYR A 212 8.28 10.13 18.13
CA TYR A 212 8.10 8.81 18.70
C TYR A 212 9.18 8.53 19.75
N GLN A 213 8.77 8.08 20.93
CA GLN A 213 9.71 7.57 21.92
C GLN A 213 10.00 6.11 21.59
N HIS A 214 11.26 5.80 21.31
CA HIS A 214 11.69 4.43 21.04
C HIS A 214 11.22 3.50 22.16
N ASP A 215 10.47 2.47 21.77
CA ASP A 215 10.03 1.36 22.61
C ASP A 215 10.72 0.07 22.12
N ALA A 216 10.60 -1.03 22.86
CA ALA A 216 11.35 -2.27 22.63
C ALA A 216 11.07 -3.01 21.29
N ASP A 217 10.01 -2.67 20.53
CA ASP A 217 9.71 -3.30 19.23
C ASP A 217 10.38 -2.54 18.06
N ASP A 218 11.72 -2.62 18.01
CA ASP A 218 12.54 -1.93 17.00
C ASP A 218 12.19 -2.36 15.56
N GLN A 219 11.79 -3.61 15.34
CA GLN A 219 11.51 -4.13 13.99
C GLN A 219 10.22 -3.57 13.40
N LEU A 220 9.16 -3.42 14.21
CA LEU A 220 7.92 -2.80 13.75
C LEU A 220 8.16 -1.35 13.31
N ILE A 221 8.88 -0.59 14.11
CA ILE A 221 9.18 0.81 13.81
C ILE A 221 10.10 0.95 12.59
N GLN A 222 11.11 0.08 12.46
CA GLN A 222 11.94 0.02 11.25
C GLN A 222 11.11 -0.26 10.00
N ALA A 223 10.16 -1.20 10.05
CA ALA A 223 9.30 -1.48 8.90
C ALA A 223 8.38 -0.29 8.55
N ILE A 224 7.85 0.42 9.56
CA ILE A 224 7.08 1.67 9.37
C ILE A 224 7.95 2.73 8.70
N ASP A 225 9.17 2.93 9.20
CA ASP A 225 10.12 3.91 8.67
C ASP A 225 10.48 3.60 7.21
N THR A 226 10.85 2.35 6.90
CA THR A 226 11.15 1.93 5.52
C THR A 226 9.98 2.20 4.56
N GLN A 227 8.73 1.97 4.98
CA GLN A 227 7.55 2.29 4.16
C GLN A 227 7.34 3.80 3.99
N GLN A 228 7.60 4.58 5.04
CA GLN A 228 7.57 6.03 4.96
C GLN A 228 8.64 6.55 3.98
N ARG A 229 9.87 6.03 4.04
CA ARG A 229 10.99 6.40 3.16
C ARG A 229 10.71 6.08 1.69
N TRP A 230 10.19 4.88 1.40
CA TRP A 230 9.70 4.54 0.05
C TRP A 230 8.67 5.55 -0.46
N GLY A 231 7.72 5.93 0.40
CA GLY A 231 6.76 6.99 0.10
C GLY A 231 7.45 8.31 -0.23
N SER A 232 8.38 8.77 0.61
CA SER A 232 9.12 10.03 0.42
C SER A 232 9.90 10.07 -0.90
N MET A 233 10.61 9.00 -1.28
CA MET A 233 11.43 8.97 -2.50
C MET A 233 10.64 9.32 -3.76
N TYR A 234 9.40 8.87 -3.82
CA TYR A 234 8.50 9.15 -4.93
C TYR A 234 8.21 10.64 -5.10
N PHE A 235 8.03 11.37 -3.99
CA PHE A 235 7.68 12.79 -4.01
C PHE A 235 8.89 13.70 -4.04
N LEU A 236 10.01 13.28 -3.46
CA LEU A 236 11.29 14.00 -3.50
C LEU A 236 11.86 14.12 -4.91
N THR A 237 11.46 13.25 -5.82
CA THR A 237 11.99 13.24 -7.20
C THR A 237 11.08 13.98 -8.18
N ARG A 238 10.06 14.74 -7.72
CA ARG A 238 8.99 15.31 -8.56
C ARG A 238 8.49 16.68 -8.14
N MET A 239 8.31 17.60 -9.10
CA MET A 239 7.63 18.88 -8.87
C MET A 239 6.10 18.77 -9.01
N PRO A 240 5.34 19.66 -8.33
CA PRO A 240 5.80 20.61 -7.31
C PRO A 240 6.11 20.00 -5.94
N GLN A 241 5.84 18.69 -5.76
CA GLN A 241 5.80 18.06 -4.43
C GLN A 241 7.16 17.99 -3.72
N ARG A 242 8.26 17.98 -4.46
CA ARG A 242 9.63 17.97 -3.95
C ARG A 242 9.88 19.07 -2.93
N LYS A 243 9.30 20.26 -3.15
CA LYS A 243 9.46 21.43 -2.26
C LYS A 243 8.70 21.32 -0.94
N GLU A 244 7.82 20.34 -0.80
CA GLU A 244 7.02 20.13 0.41
C GLU A 244 7.66 19.18 1.42
N LEU A 245 8.75 18.52 1.03
CA LEU A 245 9.48 17.57 1.87
C LEU A 245 10.91 18.06 2.09
N ASP A 246 11.39 17.88 3.32
CA ASP A 246 12.80 18.09 3.64
C ASP A 246 13.58 16.84 3.24
N TRP A 247 14.39 16.97 2.19
CA TRP A 247 15.25 15.91 1.69
C TRP A 247 16.49 15.68 2.58
N GLN A 248 16.92 16.69 3.34
CA GLN A 248 18.13 16.60 4.18
C GLN A 248 17.93 15.61 5.32
N ASP A 249 16.72 15.61 5.91
CA ASP A 249 16.31 14.62 6.89
C ASP A 249 16.51 13.18 6.36
N GLU A 250 16.14 12.91 5.10
CA GLU A 250 16.27 11.58 4.50
C GLU A 250 17.72 11.26 4.13
N ALA A 251 18.47 12.25 3.64
CA ALA A 251 19.88 12.11 3.28
C ALA A 251 20.78 11.86 4.50
N ASN A 252 20.40 12.35 5.68
CA ASN A 252 21.13 12.18 6.93
C ASN A 252 20.64 10.99 7.77
N ALA A 253 19.66 10.22 7.28
CA ALA A 253 19.10 9.10 8.04
C ALA A 253 20.13 7.98 8.25
N GLU A 254 20.15 7.41 9.46
CA GLU A 254 21.03 6.28 9.81
C GLU A 254 20.60 4.99 9.08
N GLY A 255 21.58 4.11 8.79
CA GLY A 255 21.35 2.82 8.15
C GLY A 255 22.56 2.38 7.30
N ASP A 256 23.01 1.14 7.53
CA ASP A 256 24.19 0.52 6.88
C ASP A 256 23.80 -0.60 5.88
N ASP A 257 22.50 -0.78 5.65
CA ASP A 257 22.00 -1.68 4.62
C ASP A 257 21.99 -1.01 3.23
N PRO A 258 22.07 -1.79 2.13
CA PRO A 258 22.15 -1.23 0.78
C PRO A 258 20.96 -0.35 0.37
N LEU A 259 19.77 -0.66 0.87
CA LEU A 259 18.56 0.10 0.57
C LEU A 259 18.57 1.45 1.28
N SER A 260 19.02 1.50 2.54
CA SER A 260 19.20 2.75 3.28
C SER A 260 20.19 3.71 2.62
N GLU A 261 21.30 3.21 2.05
CA GLU A 261 22.23 4.02 1.27
C GLU A 261 21.57 4.59 0.02
N LEU A 262 20.80 3.78 -0.72
CA LEU A 262 20.08 4.26 -1.91
C LEU A 262 19.01 5.31 -1.57
N PHE A 263 18.29 5.16 -0.46
CA PHE A 263 17.38 6.20 -0.01
C PHE A 263 18.09 7.53 0.22
N ARG A 264 19.29 7.52 0.81
CA ARG A 264 20.10 8.73 0.98
C ARG A 264 20.50 9.32 -0.37
N LEU A 265 21.03 8.50 -1.28
CA LEU A 265 21.44 8.94 -2.61
C LEU A 265 20.27 9.49 -3.44
N VAL A 266 19.09 8.87 -3.38
CA VAL A 266 17.88 9.36 -4.07
C VAL A 266 17.38 10.66 -3.44
N ALA A 267 17.35 10.77 -2.11
CA ALA A 267 16.99 12.03 -1.45
C ALA A 267 17.92 13.18 -1.87
N GLU A 268 19.22 12.93 -1.91
CA GLU A 268 20.24 13.86 -2.37
C GLU A 268 20.04 14.32 -3.83
N THR A 269 19.43 13.49 -4.72
CA THR A 269 19.09 13.95 -6.08
C THR A 269 18.08 15.10 -6.12
N SER A 270 17.30 15.29 -5.05
CA SER A 270 16.37 16.42 -4.91
C SER A 270 17.11 17.76 -5.01
N PHE A 271 18.30 17.83 -4.40
CA PHE A 271 19.16 18.99 -4.47
C PHE A 271 19.62 19.28 -5.90
N LEU A 272 20.04 18.24 -6.64
CA LEU A 272 20.46 18.38 -8.04
C LEU A 272 19.32 18.92 -8.93
N LEU A 273 18.10 18.42 -8.69
CA LEU A 273 16.90 18.87 -9.41
C LEU A 273 16.51 20.31 -9.05
N ASP A 274 16.57 20.69 -7.77
CA ASP A 274 16.29 22.06 -7.34
C ASP A 274 17.34 23.06 -7.85
N GLU A 275 18.60 22.65 -7.91
CA GLU A 275 19.68 23.45 -8.47
C GLU A 275 19.51 23.64 -9.98
N LEU A 276 19.10 22.59 -10.71
CA LEU A 276 18.74 22.71 -12.11
C LEU A 276 17.58 23.71 -12.32
N ASP A 277 16.51 23.61 -11.53
CA ASP A 277 15.37 24.54 -11.59
C ASP A 277 15.77 26.00 -11.29
N ARG A 278 16.78 26.19 -10.43
CA ARG A 278 17.36 27.50 -10.12
C ARG A 278 18.16 28.03 -11.31
N ILE A 279 19.01 27.19 -11.90
CA ILE A 279 19.87 27.53 -13.04
C ILE A 279 19.05 27.95 -14.26
N CYS A 280 17.94 27.26 -14.55
CA CYS A 280 17.02 27.61 -15.65
C CYS A 280 16.45 29.04 -15.58
N LYS A 281 16.59 29.73 -14.45
CA LYS A 281 16.10 31.10 -14.22
C LYS A 281 17.20 32.16 -14.20
N LEU A 282 18.47 31.76 -14.36
CA LEU A 282 19.60 32.67 -14.35
C LEU A 282 19.81 33.33 -15.71
N ASP A 283 20.47 34.48 -15.69
CA ASP A 283 21.03 35.09 -16.90
C ASP A 283 22.21 34.26 -17.44
N TYR A 284 22.47 34.36 -18.74
CA TYR A 284 23.43 33.51 -19.46
C TYR A 284 24.84 33.46 -18.85
N SER A 285 25.36 34.58 -18.33
CA SER A 285 26.70 34.66 -17.73
C SER A 285 26.81 33.83 -16.45
N ASP A 286 25.79 33.88 -15.60
CA ASP A 286 25.76 33.18 -14.31
C ASP A 286 25.37 31.71 -14.49
N MET A 287 24.49 31.44 -15.46
CA MET A 287 24.07 30.09 -15.87
C MET A 287 25.28 29.22 -16.20
N THR A 288 26.21 29.70 -17.03
CA THR A 288 27.37 28.92 -17.50
C THR A 288 28.24 28.41 -16.33
N THR A 289 28.49 29.26 -15.34
CA THR A 289 29.30 28.93 -14.17
C THR A 289 28.57 27.94 -13.26
N ALA A 290 27.26 28.17 -13.04
CA ALA A 290 26.44 27.29 -12.22
C ALA A 290 26.26 25.89 -12.86
N CYS A 291 26.08 25.82 -14.18
CA CYS A 291 26.01 24.56 -14.93
C CYS A 291 27.27 23.70 -14.71
N LYS A 292 28.47 24.30 -14.79
CA LYS A 292 29.73 23.57 -14.55
C LYS A 292 29.83 23.02 -13.14
N ALA A 293 29.41 23.81 -12.14
CA ALA A 293 29.39 23.36 -10.75
C ALA A 293 28.39 22.21 -10.54
N LEU A 294 27.19 22.29 -11.13
CA LEU A 294 26.19 21.23 -11.05
C LEU A 294 26.66 19.95 -11.76
N LEU A 295 27.31 20.04 -12.93
CA LEU A 295 27.88 18.87 -13.61
C LEU A 295 28.94 18.17 -12.77
N GLN A 296 29.82 18.94 -12.12
CA GLN A 296 30.83 18.37 -11.22
C GLN A 296 30.17 17.57 -10.10
N GLN A 297 29.15 18.15 -9.45
CA GLN A 297 28.38 17.45 -8.42
C GLN A 297 27.73 16.19 -8.99
N CYS A 298 27.07 16.27 -10.15
CA CYS A 298 26.45 15.11 -10.77
C CYS A 298 27.47 13.97 -10.99
N HIS A 299 28.68 14.26 -11.46
CA HIS A 299 29.71 13.24 -11.62
C HIS A 299 30.20 12.64 -10.29
N GLU A 300 30.25 13.43 -9.21
CA GLU A 300 30.52 12.90 -7.87
C GLU A 300 29.42 11.92 -7.44
N TYR A 301 28.15 12.22 -7.72
CA TYR A 301 27.02 11.30 -7.49
C TYR A 301 27.11 10.03 -8.35
N GLU A 302 27.49 10.16 -9.61
CA GLU A 302 27.68 8.99 -10.48
C GLU A 302 28.76 8.07 -9.94
N ASN A 303 29.86 8.63 -9.41
CA ASN A 303 30.90 7.83 -8.76
C ASN A 303 30.37 7.14 -7.50
N LYS A 304 29.59 7.82 -6.66
CA LYS A 304 28.97 7.20 -5.47
C LYS A 304 28.06 6.02 -5.87
N LEU A 305 27.22 6.18 -6.89
CA LEU A 305 26.30 5.13 -7.35
C LEU A 305 27.04 4.01 -8.07
N GLN A 306 27.72 4.34 -9.17
CA GLN A 306 28.24 3.36 -10.13
C GLN A 306 29.54 2.68 -9.69
N ILE A 307 30.29 3.31 -8.79
CA ILE A 307 31.53 2.73 -8.27
C ILE A 307 31.26 2.24 -6.86
N LYS A 308 31.04 3.14 -5.91
CA LYS A 308 30.99 2.79 -4.49
C LYS A 308 29.84 1.84 -4.16
N TRP A 309 28.60 2.21 -4.47
CA TRP A 309 27.43 1.41 -4.10
C TRP A 309 27.45 0.02 -4.76
N LEU A 310 27.76 -0.05 -6.06
CA LEU A 310 27.85 -1.34 -6.77
C LEU A 310 28.96 -2.26 -6.22
N THR A 311 30.10 -1.73 -5.79
CA THR A 311 31.21 -2.58 -5.32
C THR A 311 31.19 -2.87 -3.82
N GLU A 312 30.61 -1.98 -2.99
CA GLU A 312 30.68 -2.07 -1.53
C GLU A 312 29.35 -2.45 -0.88
N ASP A 313 28.23 -1.98 -1.42
CA ASP A 313 26.90 -2.19 -0.81
C ASP A 313 26.10 -3.28 -1.52
N ALA A 314 26.09 -3.30 -2.85
CA ALA A 314 25.32 -4.29 -3.61
C ALA A 314 25.74 -5.74 -3.30
N ILE A 315 27.00 -5.96 -2.91
CA ILE A 315 27.51 -7.28 -2.48
C ILE A 315 26.86 -7.82 -1.20
N LYS A 316 26.21 -6.95 -0.41
CA LYS A 316 25.48 -7.34 0.81
C LYS A 316 24.08 -7.90 0.49
N LEU A 317 23.62 -7.80 -0.75
CA LEU A 317 22.32 -8.33 -1.19
C LEU A 317 22.39 -9.85 -1.44
N ASP A 318 21.24 -10.51 -1.43
CA ASP A 318 21.12 -11.96 -1.63
C ASP A 318 21.40 -12.43 -3.08
N GLY A 319 21.83 -11.54 -3.97
CA GLY A 319 22.13 -11.85 -5.37
C GLY A 319 22.23 -10.62 -6.27
N GLU A 320 22.45 -10.86 -7.56
CA GLU A 320 22.53 -9.83 -8.61
C GLU A 320 21.41 -10.02 -9.66
N PRO A 321 21.13 -9.00 -10.50
CA PRO A 321 20.15 -9.13 -11.57
C PRO A 321 20.62 -10.15 -12.62
N LEU A 322 19.86 -11.22 -12.82
CA LEU A 322 20.17 -12.25 -13.81
C LEU A 322 19.23 -12.17 -15.00
N THR A 323 19.76 -12.21 -16.21
CA THR A 323 18.95 -12.24 -17.44
C THR A 323 18.27 -13.59 -17.59
N CYS A 324 16.99 -13.59 -17.94
CA CYS A 324 16.22 -14.82 -18.16
C CYS A 324 15.47 -14.78 -19.51
N SER A 325 15.08 -15.95 -20.00
CA SER A 325 14.18 -16.03 -21.15
C SER A 325 12.78 -15.55 -20.76
N SER A 326 12.09 -14.85 -21.66
CA SER A 326 10.68 -14.50 -21.45
C SER A 326 9.78 -15.72 -21.24
N MET A 327 10.19 -16.91 -21.72
CA MET A 327 9.47 -18.18 -21.54
C MET A 327 9.61 -18.74 -20.11
N GLU A 328 10.59 -18.29 -19.33
CA GLU A 328 10.80 -18.72 -17.95
C GLU A 328 9.91 -17.96 -16.95
N LEU A 329 9.30 -16.86 -17.39
CA LEU A 329 8.45 -16.01 -16.57
C LEU A 329 6.98 -16.29 -16.88
N ASP A 330 6.21 -16.61 -15.82
CA ASP A 330 4.76 -16.77 -15.91
C ASP A 330 4.06 -15.40 -15.97
N CYS A 331 4.32 -14.60 -17.01
CA CYS A 331 3.77 -13.25 -17.14
C CYS A 331 3.21 -12.98 -18.55
N SER A 332 2.30 -12.00 -18.65
CA SER A 332 1.81 -11.53 -19.97
C SER A 332 2.96 -10.97 -20.80
N THR A 333 2.86 -11.05 -22.12
CA THR A 333 3.80 -10.37 -23.02
C THR A 333 3.77 -8.86 -22.85
N ASP A 334 2.66 -8.30 -22.34
CA ASP A 334 2.48 -6.86 -22.13
C ASP A 334 3.39 -6.27 -21.05
N VAL A 335 4.02 -7.10 -20.22
CA VAL A 335 4.94 -6.64 -19.16
C VAL A 335 6.42 -6.84 -19.51
N LEU A 336 6.70 -7.35 -20.71
CA LEU A 336 8.06 -7.50 -21.21
C LEU A 336 8.61 -6.13 -21.62
N PRO A 337 9.95 -5.96 -21.65
CA PRO A 337 10.58 -4.74 -22.15
C PRO A 337 10.13 -4.38 -23.56
N TRP A 338 10.19 -3.09 -23.88
CA TRP A 338 9.75 -2.54 -25.17
C TRP A 338 10.57 -3.01 -26.39
N SER A 339 11.75 -3.59 -26.16
CA SER A 339 12.62 -4.15 -27.21
C SER A 339 12.86 -5.63 -26.95
N HIS A 340 12.73 -6.46 -27.99
CA HIS A 340 13.00 -7.90 -27.92
C HIS A 340 14.47 -8.24 -27.65
N TYR A 341 15.38 -7.28 -27.80
CA TYR A 341 16.79 -7.42 -27.42
C TYR A 341 17.02 -7.27 -25.91
N LEU A 342 16.07 -6.67 -25.19
CA LEU A 342 16.15 -6.50 -23.74
C LEU A 342 15.54 -7.72 -23.05
N GLN A 343 16.40 -8.65 -22.62
CA GLN A 343 15.95 -9.81 -21.86
C GLN A 343 15.50 -9.39 -20.46
N PRO A 344 14.35 -9.86 -19.96
CA PRO A 344 13.89 -9.53 -18.62
C PRO A 344 14.83 -10.08 -17.54
N TYR A 345 14.74 -9.48 -16.36
CA TYR A 345 15.50 -9.91 -15.19
C TYR A 345 14.73 -10.92 -14.34
N THR A 346 15.48 -11.80 -13.68
CA THR A 346 15.07 -12.54 -12.50
C THR A 346 15.96 -12.16 -11.33
N PHE A 347 15.43 -12.31 -10.11
CA PHE A 347 16.10 -11.98 -8.86
C PHE A 347 15.82 -13.07 -7.82
N ASP A 348 16.76 -13.26 -6.89
CA ASP A 348 16.62 -14.21 -5.79
C ASP A 348 15.55 -13.78 -4.77
N SER A 349 15.34 -12.48 -4.60
CA SER A 349 14.31 -11.94 -3.70
C SER A 349 13.67 -10.66 -4.24
N ILE A 350 12.47 -10.35 -3.73
CA ILE A 350 11.78 -9.08 -4.00
C ILE A 350 12.60 -7.89 -3.48
N GLU A 351 13.27 -8.05 -2.34
CA GLU A 351 14.12 -7.03 -1.75
C GLU A 351 15.24 -6.65 -2.74
N THR A 352 16.01 -7.61 -3.23
CA THR A 352 17.06 -7.40 -4.24
C THR A 352 16.49 -6.70 -5.48
N ALA A 353 15.35 -7.17 -6.01
CA ALA A 353 14.71 -6.56 -7.18
C ALA A 353 14.37 -5.07 -6.94
N THR A 354 13.77 -4.75 -5.80
CA THR A 354 13.37 -3.37 -5.47
C THR A 354 14.57 -2.46 -5.17
N THR A 355 15.63 -3.00 -4.58
CA THR A 355 16.86 -2.25 -4.30
C THR A 355 17.58 -1.89 -5.60
N TYR A 356 17.76 -2.84 -6.52
CA TYR A 356 18.33 -2.53 -7.85
C TYR A 356 17.44 -1.60 -8.68
N LEU A 357 16.11 -1.73 -8.57
CA LEU A 357 15.18 -0.76 -9.17
C LEU A 357 15.46 0.66 -8.69
N LEU A 358 15.64 0.86 -7.39
CA LEU A 358 15.94 2.18 -6.81
C LEU A 358 17.31 2.70 -7.24
N PHE A 359 18.30 1.82 -7.39
CA PHE A 359 19.62 2.16 -7.95
C PHE A 359 19.50 2.70 -9.38
N TRP A 360 18.74 2.02 -10.25
CA TRP A 360 18.52 2.50 -11.62
C TRP A 360 17.69 3.78 -11.65
N VAL A 361 16.73 3.95 -10.75
CA VAL A 361 15.99 5.21 -10.58
C VAL A 361 16.94 6.37 -10.27
N ALA A 362 17.82 6.22 -9.27
CA ALA A 362 18.81 7.24 -8.92
C ALA A 362 19.69 7.59 -10.13
N SER A 363 20.14 6.56 -10.85
CA SER A 363 21.01 6.69 -12.03
C SER A 363 20.34 7.43 -13.18
N VAL A 364 19.06 7.14 -13.47
CA VAL A 364 18.27 7.86 -14.48
C VAL A 364 18.12 9.33 -14.08
N ILE A 365 17.82 9.64 -12.81
CA ILE A 365 17.64 11.03 -12.36
C ILE A 365 18.92 11.83 -12.56
N VAL A 366 20.06 11.32 -12.10
CA VAL A 366 21.36 12.01 -12.25
C VAL A 366 21.71 12.21 -13.73
N ARG A 367 21.55 11.18 -14.58
CA ARG A 367 21.81 11.29 -16.02
C ARG A 367 20.88 12.28 -16.72
N ARG A 368 19.61 12.39 -16.29
CA ARG A 368 18.68 13.40 -16.80
C ARG A 368 19.11 14.82 -16.42
N VAL A 369 19.60 15.04 -15.20
CA VAL A 369 20.15 16.34 -14.80
C VAL A 369 21.35 16.70 -15.68
N ILE A 370 22.30 15.77 -15.86
CA ILE A 370 23.46 15.98 -16.75
C ILE A 370 23.01 16.36 -18.16
N TYR A 371 22.16 15.54 -18.78
CA TYR A 371 21.66 15.77 -20.13
C TYR A 371 21.00 17.14 -20.32
N ARG A 372 20.19 17.57 -19.35
CA ARG A 372 19.56 18.90 -19.40
C ARG A 372 20.56 20.03 -19.23
N VAL A 373 21.54 19.88 -18.34
CA VAL A 373 22.61 20.88 -18.16
C VAL A 373 23.47 20.99 -19.43
N GLU A 374 23.82 19.87 -20.06
CA GLU A 374 24.56 19.86 -21.32
C GLU A 374 23.78 20.56 -22.45
N ASN A 375 22.47 20.30 -22.56
CA ASN A 375 21.60 21.00 -23.51
C ASN A 375 21.50 22.50 -23.23
N LEU A 376 21.38 22.93 -21.97
CA LEU A 376 21.40 24.35 -21.59
C LEU A 376 22.71 25.04 -21.98
N MET A 377 23.82 24.29 -21.97
CA MET A 377 25.14 24.76 -22.36
C MET A 377 25.36 24.72 -23.89
N GLY A 378 24.38 24.24 -24.66
CA GLY A 378 24.47 24.05 -26.11
C GLY A 378 25.46 22.95 -26.51
N TRP A 379 25.77 22.03 -25.60
CA TRP A 379 26.61 20.86 -25.89
C TRP A 379 25.77 19.77 -26.56
N ASN A 380 26.42 18.90 -27.33
CA ASN A 380 25.75 17.75 -27.92
C ASN A 380 25.52 16.67 -26.86
N ALA A 381 24.44 16.80 -26.09
CA ALA A 381 24.13 15.95 -24.95
C ALA A 381 23.83 14.50 -25.39
N ASP A 382 24.45 13.53 -24.72
CA ASP A 382 24.27 12.10 -25.02
C ASP A 382 23.13 11.48 -24.18
N SER A 383 22.08 11.03 -24.84
CA SER A 383 20.94 10.35 -24.20
C SER A 383 21.16 8.86 -23.94
N THR A 384 22.26 8.26 -24.42
CA THR A 384 22.48 6.80 -24.40
C THR A 384 22.39 6.23 -22.98
N GLN A 385 22.98 6.90 -22.01
CA GLN A 385 22.98 6.47 -20.61
C GLN A 385 21.59 6.58 -19.95
N ILE A 386 20.80 7.59 -20.33
CA ILE A 386 19.41 7.73 -19.86
C ILE A 386 18.59 6.54 -20.35
N VAL A 387 18.67 6.25 -21.66
CA VAL A 387 17.94 5.13 -22.27
C VAL A 387 18.41 3.81 -21.68
N TYR A 388 19.72 3.65 -21.42
CA TYR A 388 20.27 2.46 -20.76
C TYR A 388 19.61 2.21 -19.40
N PHE A 389 19.74 3.13 -18.44
CA PHE A 389 19.19 2.90 -17.10
C PHE A 389 17.65 2.82 -17.09
N ALA A 390 16.96 3.57 -17.95
CA ALA A 390 15.51 3.44 -18.11
C ALA A 390 15.13 2.06 -18.66
N SER A 391 15.94 1.49 -19.54
CA SER A 391 15.76 0.13 -20.05
C SER A 391 16.00 -0.91 -18.95
N GLU A 392 16.99 -0.71 -18.08
CA GLU A 392 17.21 -1.58 -16.92
C GLU A 392 15.99 -1.64 -16.00
N ILE A 393 15.35 -0.49 -15.75
CA ILE A 393 14.05 -0.43 -15.04
C ILE A 393 13.00 -1.28 -15.76
N SER A 394 12.88 -1.18 -17.09
CA SER A 394 11.88 -1.95 -17.85
C SER A 394 12.07 -3.47 -17.72
N ARG A 395 13.32 -3.93 -17.59
CA ARG A 395 13.66 -5.35 -17.46
C ARG A 395 13.24 -5.95 -16.12
N THR A 396 12.95 -5.13 -15.11
CA THR A 396 12.43 -5.58 -13.81
C THR A 396 10.93 -5.88 -13.82
N ALA A 397 10.18 -5.26 -14.73
CA ALA A 397 8.71 -5.22 -14.69
C ALA A 397 8.09 -6.62 -14.70
N ALA A 398 8.61 -7.48 -15.57
CA ALA A 398 8.16 -8.86 -15.72
C ALA A 398 8.32 -9.66 -14.42
N TYR A 399 9.45 -9.52 -13.70
CA TYR A 399 9.65 -10.15 -12.40
C TYR A 399 8.69 -9.62 -11.35
N CYS A 400 8.59 -8.29 -11.21
CA CYS A 400 7.75 -7.67 -10.19
C CYS A 400 6.27 -8.06 -10.31
N LEU A 401 5.77 -8.24 -11.55
CA LEU A 401 4.35 -8.51 -11.82
C LEU A 401 3.99 -10.00 -12.00
N GLN A 402 4.93 -10.91 -11.74
CA GLN A 402 4.64 -12.34 -11.79
C GLN A 402 3.49 -12.71 -10.83
N PRO A 403 2.63 -13.67 -11.19
CA PRO A 403 1.59 -14.20 -10.31
C PRO A 403 2.12 -14.63 -8.95
N LYS A 404 3.36 -15.17 -8.91
CA LYS A 404 4.05 -15.58 -7.69
C LYS A 404 4.53 -14.42 -6.81
N ASN A 405 4.63 -13.20 -7.33
CA ASN A 405 5.01 -11.99 -6.58
C ASN A 405 3.79 -11.11 -6.25
N ARG A 406 2.61 -11.47 -6.79
CA ARG A 406 1.31 -10.78 -6.58
C ARG A 406 1.44 -9.26 -6.80
N MET A 407 0.89 -8.44 -5.90
CA MET A 407 0.76 -6.99 -6.07
C MET A 407 1.70 -6.19 -5.16
N CYS A 408 2.50 -6.85 -4.30
CA CYS A 408 3.29 -6.16 -3.29
C CYS A 408 4.31 -5.14 -3.83
N THR A 409 4.80 -5.34 -5.06
CA THR A 409 5.79 -4.47 -5.71
C THR A 409 5.19 -3.36 -6.58
N GLY A 410 3.85 -3.33 -6.76
CA GLY A 410 3.23 -2.49 -7.79
C GLY A 410 3.47 -0.98 -7.62
N ASN A 411 3.43 -0.47 -6.39
CA ASN A 411 3.75 0.95 -6.11
C ASN A 411 5.21 1.29 -6.40
N ILE A 412 6.13 0.40 -6.02
CA ILE A 412 7.58 0.57 -6.24
C ILE A 412 7.90 0.51 -7.75
N LEU A 413 7.31 -0.43 -8.47
CA LEU A 413 7.44 -0.52 -9.92
C LEU A 413 6.83 0.72 -10.62
N CYS A 414 5.67 1.20 -10.16
CA CYS A 414 5.06 2.42 -10.68
C CYS A 414 5.99 3.64 -10.52
N PHE A 415 6.72 3.74 -9.40
CA PHE A 415 7.74 4.75 -9.20
C PHE A 415 8.89 4.61 -10.21
N GLY A 416 9.45 3.41 -10.35
CA GLY A 416 10.51 3.13 -11.33
C GLY A 416 10.11 3.50 -12.76
N ILE A 417 8.96 3.01 -13.23
CA ILE A 417 8.43 3.32 -14.58
C ILE A 417 8.27 4.82 -14.77
N SER A 418 7.78 5.53 -13.75
CA SER A 418 7.62 6.99 -13.81
C SER A 418 8.95 7.72 -14.02
N GLN A 419 10.02 7.30 -13.35
CA GLN A 419 11.33 7.90 -13.57
C GLN A 419 11.96 7.48 -14.91
N ALA A 420 11.76 6.24 -15.36
CA ALA A 420 12.16 5.80 -16.69
C ALA A 420 11.45 6.58 -17.81
N ASN A 421 10.13 6.74 -17.69
CA ASN A 421 9.30 7.46 -18.65
C ASN A 421 9.75 8.91 -18.80
N MET A 422 10.15 9.53 -17.70
CA MET A 422 10.72 10.85 -17.72
C MET A 422 12.04 10.96 -18.48
N GLY A 423 12.90 9.94 -18.38
CA GLY A 423 14.09 9.85 -19.21
C GLY A 423 13.72 9.73 -20.69
N TYR A 424 12.72 8.92 -21.02
CA TYR A 424 12.23 8.79 -22.39
C TYR A 424 11.63 10.09 -22.95
N ILE A 425 10.88 10.85 -22.14
CA ILE A 425 10.34 12.17 -22.51
C ILE A 425 11.48 13.15 -22.83
N ASP A 426 12.48 13.23 -21.95
CA ASP A 426 13.63 14.14 -22.10
C ASP A 426 14.39 13.89 -23.40
N CYS A 427 14.56 12.63 -23.77
CA CYS A 427 15.32 12.23 -24.95
C CYS A 427 14.46 12.00 -26.21
N GLY A 428 13.13 12.14 -26.13
CA GLY A 428 12.22 11.88 -27.25
C GLY A 428 12.16 10.41 -27.67
N HIS A 429 12.37 9.47 -26.74
CA HIS A 429 12.40 8.04 -27.02
C HIS A 429 10.99 7.42 -27.01
N GLU A 430 10.31 7.48 -28.16
CA GLU A 430 8.89 7.12 -28.33
C GLU A 430 8.55 5.70 -27.88
N GLN A 431 9.34 4.69 -28.26
CA GLN A 431 9.04 3.28 -27.94
C GLN A 431 9.01 3.04 -26.42
N GLY A 432 9.96 3.63 -25.69
CA GLY A 432 10.04 3.55 -24.24
C GLY A 432 8.92 4.33 -23.55
N PHE A 433 8.52 5.47 -24.11
CA PHE A 433 7.38 6.25 -23.63
C PHE A 433 6.08 5.46 -23.76
N LEU A 434 5.77 4.93 -24.96
CA LEU A 434 4.56 4.15 -25.20
C LEU A 434 4.49 2.90 -24.34
N TRP A 435 5.62 2.21 -24.14
CA TRP A 435 5.70 1.10 -23.21
C TRP A 435 5.37 1.51 -21.77
N SER A 436 5.87 2.65 -21.32
CA SER A 436 5.54 3.16 -19.97
C SER A 436 4.04 3.42 -19.81
N GLN A 437 3.38 3.94 -20.86
CA GLN A 437 1.92 4.14 -20.87
C GLN A 437 1.14 2.82 -20.80
N GLN A 438 1.57 1.82 -21.57
CA GLN A 438 1.00 0.47 -21.48
C GLN A 438 1.17 -0.12 -20.09
N MET A 439 2.34 0.04 -19.48
CA MET A 439 2.60 -0.43 -18.12
C MET A 439 1.71 0.24 -17.08
N TYR A 440 1.40 1.52 -17.24
CA TYR A 440 0.43 2.18 -16.36
C TYR A 440 -0.97 1.58 -16.47
N GLN A 441 -1.39 1.21 -17.68
CA GLN A 441 -2.66 0.50 -17.86
C GLN A 441 -2.64 -0.86 -17.14
N VAL A 442 -1.57 -1.64 -17.30
CA VAL A 442 -1.43 -2.95 -16.63
C VAL A 442 -1.47 -2.80 -15.11
N LEU A 443 -0.81 -1.78 -14.55
CA LEU A 443 -0.83 -1.49 -13.12
C LEU A 443 -2.22 -1.04 -12.65
N GLN A 444 -2.93 -0.23 -13.44
CA GLN A 444 -4.29 0.20 -13.14
C GLN A 444 -5.24 -1.01 -13.06
N GLU A 445 -5.19 -1.91 -14.05
CA GLU A 445 -5.99 -3.14 -14.09
C GLU A 445 -5.72 -4.05 -12.88
N LYS A 446 -4.50 -3.98 -12.34
CA LYS A 446 -4.07 -4.69 -11.13
C LYS A 446 -4.43 -3.98 -9.82
N GLY A 447 -5.05 -2.81 -9.85
CA GLY A 447 -5.51 -2.12 -8.66
C GLY A 447 -4.82 -0.79 -8.33
N PHE A 448 -3.77 -0.40 -9.07
CA PHE A 448 -2.97 0.79 -8.76
C PHE A 448 -3.48 2.05 -9.48
N ASP A 449 -4.52 2.69 -8.95
CA ASP A 449 -5.17 3.85 -9.62
C ASP A 449 -4.22 5.05 -9.84
N ARG A 450 -3.17 5.18 -9.03
CA ARG A 450 -2.13 6.19 -9.22
C ARG A 450 -1.49 6.12 -10.60
N ALA A 451 -1.39 4.92 -11.19
CA ALA A 451 -0.82 4.72 -12.51
C ALA A 451 -1.57 5.49 -13.60
N SER A 452 -2.91 5.50 -13.54
CA SER A 452 -3.75 6.22 -14.51
C SER A 452 -3.57 7.74 -14.41
N MET A 453 -3.54 8.27 -13.18
CA MET A 453 -3.27 9.69 -12.97
C MET A 453 -1.89 10.09 -13.51
N ARG A 454 -0.90 9.23 -13.36
CA ARG A 454 0.45 9.46 -13.89
C ARG A 454 0.53 9.40 -15.40
N SER A 455 -0.12 8.42 -16.01
CA SER A 455 -0.25 8.33 -17.46
C SER A 455 -0.75 9.64 -18.06
N GLY A 456 -1.84 10.22 -17.54
CA GLY A 456 -2.39 11.48 -18.05
C GLY A 456 -1.46 12.69 -17.89
N LEU A 457 -0.79 12.82 -16.74
CA LEU A 457 0.17 13.91 -16.49
C LEU A 457 1.38 13.81 -17.43
N GLU A 458 1.97 12.63 -17.55
CA GLU A 458 3.18 12.43 -18.33
C GLU A 458 2.93 12.45 -19.85
N TRP A 459 1.71 12.13 -20.29
CA TRP A 459 1.28 12.36 -21.67
C TRP A 459 1.28 13.85 -22.03
N THR A 460 0.83 14.71 -21.10
CA THR A 460 0.88 16.16 -21.30
C THR A 460 2.33 16.63 -21.46
N CYS A 461 3.23 16.13 -20.60
CA CYS A 461 4.65 16.45 -20.70
C CYS A 461 5.29 15.97 -22.01
N TRP A 462 4.89 14.80 -22.52
CA TRP A 462 5.36 14.30 -23.82
C TRP A 462 4.96 15.24 -24.96
N GLN A 463 3.69 15.66 -25.00
CA GLN A 463 3.18 16.58 -26.02
C GLN A 463 3.88 17.95 -25.97
N GLU A 464 4.13 18.48 -24.77
CA GLU A 464 4.89 19.72 -24.60
C GLU A 464 6.34 19.58 -25.10
N ALA A 465 7.00 18.46 -24.79
CA ALA A 465 8.36 18.19 -25.24
C ALA A 465 8.45 17.98 -26.77
N GLU A 466 7.47 17.33 -27.40
CA GLU A 466 7.37 17.22 -28.86
C GLU A 466 7.20 18.59 -29.52
N ALA A 467 6.28 19.42 -29.02
CA ALA A 467 6.05 20.74 -29.57
C ALA A 467 7.29 21.66 -29.47
N GLN A 468 8.13 21.46 -28.43
CA GLN A 468 9.42 22.14 -28.32
C GLN A 468 10.43 21.63 -29.35
N ARG A 469 10.52 20.31 -29.58
CA ARG A 469 11.40 19.72 -30.60
C ARG A 469 11.04 20.14 -32.02
N ASP A 470 9.75 20.27 -32.31
CA ASP A 470 9.24 20.71 -33.61
C ASP A 470 9.33 22.24 -33.83
N GLY A 471 9.90 22.98 -32.87
CA GLY A 471 10.10 24.42 -32.97
C GLY A 471 8.83 25.27 -32.86
N MET A 472 7.71 24.69 -32.41
CA MET A 472 6.44 25.40 -32.25
C MET A 472 6.39 26.30 -31.00
N TYR A 473 7.30 26.09 -30.04
CA TYR A 473 7.47 26.96 -28.86
C TYR A 473 8.93 27.42 -28.74
N THR A 474 9.18 28.72 -28.95
CA THR A 474 10.52 29.36 -28.81
C THR A 474 10.87 29.78 -27.38
N HIS A 475 9.97 29.59 -26.42
CA HIS A 475 10.31 29.68 -25.02
C HIS A 475 10.55 28.28 -24.49
N ILE A 476 11.71 28.07 -23.86
CA ILE A 476 11.97 26.96 -22.94
C ILE A 476 10.89 27.08 -21.86
N ALA A 477 9.73 26.47 -22.11
CA ALA A 477 8.73 26.33 -21.08
C ALA A 477 9.40 25.43 -20.05
N ASN A 478 9.64 26.00 -18.87
CA ASN A 478 9.99 25.29 -17.66
C ASN A 478 9.03 24.11 -17.53
N LEU A 479 9.40 22.96 -18.08
CA LEU A 479 8.64 21.75 -17.88
C LEU A 479 8.73 21.49 -16.37
N ALA A 480 7.63 21.75 -15.67
CA ALA A 480 7.54 21.55 -14.23
C ALA A 480 7.58 20.04 -13.98
N PHE A 481 8.80 19.52 -13.75
CA PHE A 481 9.07 18.10 -13.58
C PHE A 481 9.46 17.71 -12.16
#